data_AF-A0A973KRA5-F1
#
_entry.id   AF-A0A973KRA5-F1
#
_cell.length_a   1.000
_cell.length_b   1.000
_cell.length_c   1.000
_cell.angle_alpha   90.00
_cell.angle_beta   90.00
_cell.angle_gamma   90.00
#
_symmetry.space_group_name_H-M   'P 1'
#
loop_
_entity.id
_entity.type
_entity.pdbx_description
1 polymer ?
#
loop_
_entity_poly.entity_id
_entity_poly.type
_entity_poly.pdbx_seq_one_letter_code
_entity_poly.pdbx_strand_id
1 'polypeptide(L)'
;MGDGVVTLFLCGDVMLGRGVDQILPNPGDPELREACVSDARSYVRMAEAVGGTIPAPVDPSWPWGVALRVLDEAAPDIRIVNLETSVTRADAFAPGKAVHYRMHPGNLSALTAARPDVCVLANNHVLDFGRAGLAETLGSLARSGLRTAGAGRDADEAYAPAVFPLPSGGRVLVFALGAHSSGVPSDWAASERRSGVAYVPGLSASAADAVVRRVGETKRAGDIAVVSAHWGSNWGYRVPRDQARFAHALVDGGVDVVHGHSSHHPRTVEVYRGRLILHGCGDLIDDYEGITGYEEYRGDLRLAFLATVAAGTGRLTALRMVPLRARRMRLEPAPAEDRGWLLSTLDRISDGVRIAQEPDGSFAAEPRPWPGGGG
;
A
#
# COMPACT_ATOMS: atom_id res chain seq x y z
N MET A 1 5.43 -15.36 28.84
CA MET A 1 5.26 -15.22 27.37
C MET A 1 6.36 -14.27 26.95
N GLY A 2 7.35 -14.74 26.18
CA GLY A 2 8.56 -13.95 25.90
C GLY A 2 8.24 -12.66 25.18
N ASP A 3 9.03 -11.61 25.45
CA ASP A 3 8.97 -10.27 24.88
C ASP A 3 9.41 -10.26 23.40
N GLY A 4 8.81 -11.11 22.57
CA GLY A 4 9.08 -11.18 21.14
C GLY A 4 8.48 -10.00 20.39
N VAL A 5 9.15 -9.59 19.32
CA VAL A 5 8.67 -8.58 18.38
C VAL A 5 8.46 -9.19 16.99
N VAL A 6 7.65 -8.52 16.18
CA VAL A 6 7.38 -8.83 14.78
C VAL A 6 7.57 -7.56 13.98
N THR A 7 8.38 -7.60 12.95
CA THR A 7 8.63 -6.48 12.05
C THR A 7 7.86 -6.66 10.75
N LEU A 8 6.96 -5.73 10.47
CA LEU A 8 6.18 -5.66 9.25
C LEU A 8 6.82 -4.65 8.31
N PHE A 9 7.04 -5.05 7.06
CA PHE A 9 7.24 -4.10 5.97
C PHE A 9 5.89 -3.70 5.38
N LEU A 10 5.63 -2.40 5.38
CA LEU A 10 4.47 -1.75 4.78
C LEU A 10 4.97 -0.68 3.80
N CYS A 11 4.17 -0.37 2.79
CA CYS A 11 4.51 0.66 1.81
C CYS A 11 3.26 1.29 1.21
N GLY A 12 3.51 2.30 0.38
CA GLY A 12 2.51 2.83 -0.53
C GLY A 12 2.08 1.86 -1.62
N ASP A 13 1.29 2.37 -2.54
CA ASP A 13 0.73 1.64 -3.67
C ASP A 13 1.82 1.14 -4.63
N VAL A 14 1.71 -0.13 -5.03
CA VAL A 14 2.63 -0.79 -5.98
C VAL A 14 1.89 -0.98 -7.30
N MET A 15 2.17 -0.09 -8.25
CA MET A 15 1.60 -0.01 -9.58
C MET A 15 2.65 -0.35 -10.64
N LEU A 16 2.84 -1.64 -10.89
CA LEU A 16 3.76 -2.14 -11.92
C LEU A 16 3.16 -2.14 -13.34
N GLY A 17 1.95 -1.58 -13.51
CA GLY A 17 1.26 -1.52 -14.79
C GLY A 17 1.68 -0.32 -15.65
N ARG A 18 1.04 -0.16 -16.80
CA ARG A 18 1.17 1.01 -17.68
C ARG A 18 2.65 1.24 -18.05
N GLY A 19 3.24 2.40 -17.76
CA GLY A 19 4.62 2.73 -18.16
C GLY A 19 5.66 1.80 -17.57
N VAL A 20 5.50 1.35 -16.32
CA VAL A 20 6.43 0.37 -15.69
C VAL A 20 6.39 -0.96 -16.44
N ASP A 21 5.21 -1.43 -16.83
CA ASP A 21 5.07 -2.68 -17.60
C ASP A 21 5.77 -2.59 -18.97
N GLN A 22 5.76 -1.40 -19.59
CA GLN A 22 6.37 -1.17 -20.91
C GLN A 22 7.90 -1.24 -20.92
N ILE A 23 8.56 -1.03 -19.77
CA ILE A 23 10.03 -1.14 -19.68
C ILE A 23 10.49 -2.56 -19.29
N LEU A 24 9.58 -3.45 -18.89
CA LEU A 24 9.87 -4.81 -18.44
C LEU A 24 10.00 -5.81 -19.62
N PRO A 25 10.51 -7.03 -19.40
CA PRO A 25 10.81 -7.97 -20.49
C PRO A 25 9.61 -8.45 -21.33
N ASN A 26 8.40 -8.43 -20.80
CA ASN A 26 7.19 -8.91 -21.48
C ASN A 26 6.10 -7.84 -21.49
N PRO A 27 6.30 -6.69 -22.16
CA PRO A 27 5.35 -5.59 -22.12
C PRO A 27 4.00 -6.04 -22.71
N GLY A 28 2.92 -5.70 -22.02
CA GLY A 28 1.56 -5.88 -22.51
C GLY A 28 1.17 -4.84 -23.56
N ASP A 29 -0.08 -4.90 -23.99
CA ASP A 29 -0.67 -3.90 -24.88
C ASP A 29 -0.57 -2.48 -24.26
N PRO A 30 0.08 -1.51 -24.95
CA PRO A 30 0.23 -0.16 -24.43
C PRO A 30 -1.04 0.69 -24.55
N GLU A 31 -2.12 0.22 -25.19
CA GLU A 31 -3.34 1.02 -25.37
C GLU A 31 -3.90 1.49 -24.02
N LEU A 32 -4.17 2.80 -23.93
CA LEU A 32 -4.85 3.44 -22.81
C LEU A 32 -6.10 4.18 -23.28
N ARG A 33 -7.05 4.37 -22.36
CA ARG A 33 -8.31 5.10 -22.59
C ARG A 33 -8.40 6.39 -21.78
N GLU A 34 -7.25 6.93 -21.39
CA GLU A 34 -7.18 8.19 -20.64
C GLU A 34 -7.42 9.38 -21.58
N ALA A 35 -7.96 10.46 -21.03
CA ALA A 35 -8.29 11.65 -21.85
C ALA A 35 -7.06 12.34 -22.45
N CYS A 36 -5.91 12.26 -21.78
CA CYS A 36 -4.68 12.95 -22.16
C CYS A 36 -3.60 12.02 -22.75
N VAL A 37 -3.68 10.72 -22.50
CA VAL A 37 -2.68 9.74 -22.93
C VAL A 37 -3.37 8.47 -23.42
N SER A 38 -3.09 8.07 -24.66
CA SER A 38 -3.63 6.85 -25.26
C SER A 38 -2.62 5.70 -25.39
N ASP A 39 -1.37 5.93 -25.00
CA ASP A 39 -0.28 4.96 -25.12
C ASP A 39 0.62 5.01 -23.88
N ALA A 40 0.74 3.87 -23.18
CA ALA A 40 1.50 3.72 -21.94
C ALA A 40 2.99 4.08 -22.09
N ARG A 41 3.57 3.97 -23.29
CA ARG A 41 4.96 4.37 -23.55
C ARG A 41 5.16 5.88 -23.46
N SER A 42 4.09 6.66 -23.44
CA SER A 42 4.15 8.09 -23.17
C SER A 42 4.66 8.37 -21.75
N TYR A 43 4.30 7.55 -20.76
CA TYR A 43 4.82 7.67 -19.40
C TYR A 43 6.32 7.40 -19.34
N VAL A 44 6.81 6.43 -20.13
CA VAL A 44 8.25 6.18 -20.28
C VAL A 44 8.95 7.41 -20.84
N ARG A 45 8.44 8.00 -21.93
CA ARG A 45 9.01 9.24 -22.50
C ARG A 45 8.99 10.42 -21.53
N MET A 46 7.92 10.57 -20.74
CA MET A 46 7.82 11.62 -19.73
C MET A 46 8.85 11.43 -18.60
N ALA A 47 8.99 10.20 -18.11
CA ALA A 47 10.02 9.85 -17.13
C ALA A 47 11.43 10.10 -17.70
N GLU A 48 11.71 9.71 -18.95
CA GLU A 48 13.00 9.93 -19.59
C GLU A 48 13.34 11.41 -19.81
N ALA A 49 12.32 12.25 -20.09
CA ALA A 49 12.51 13.69 -20.29
C ALA A 49 13.00 14.40 -19.02
N VAL A 50 12.70 13.87 -17.84
CA VAL A 50 13.09 14.45 -16.53
C VAL A 50 14.24 13.68 -15.89
N GLY A 51 14.17 12.34 -15.93
CA GLY A 51 15.08 11.43 -15.25
C GLY A 51 16.27 10.97 -16.08
N GLY A 52 16.23 11.14 -17.40
CA GLY A 52 17.18 10.58 -18.36
C GLY A 52 16.77 9.17 -18.83
N THR A 53 17.49 8.63 -19.82
CA THR A 53 17.16 7.37 -20.50
C THR A 53 16.97 6.18 -19.55
N ILE A 54 15.95 5.37 -19.84
CA ILE A 54 15.65 4.11 -19.16
C ILE A 54 16.04 2.97 -20.10
N PRO A 55 16.90 2.02 -19.70
CA PRO A 55 17.18 0.83 -20.51
C PRO A 55 15.87 0.06 -20.77
N ALA A 56 15.69 -0.53 -21.95
CA ALA A 56 14.51 -1.36 -22.22
C ALA A 56 14.91 -2.59 -23.06
N PRO A 57 14.64 -3.82 -22.58
CA PRO A 57 14.01 -4.13 -21.29
C PRO A 57 14.95 -3.91 -20.10
N VAL A 58 14.39 -3.53 -18.94
CA VAL A 58 15.09 -3.54 -17.65
C VAL A 58 15.06 -4.91 -16.99
N ASP A 59 15.97 -5.14 -16.04
CA ASP A 59 15.89 -6.27 -15.11
C ASP A 59 14.60 -6.15 -14.26
N PRO A 60 13.89 -7.26 -13.95
CA PRO A 60 12.67 -7.23 -13.13
C PRO A 60 12.83 -6.53 -11.77
N SER A 61 14.03 -6.50 -11.19
CA SER A 61 14.31 -5.78 -9.94
C SER A 61 14.37 -4.25 -10.08
N TRP A 62 14.42 -3.72 -11.30
CA TRP A 62 14.66 -2.29 -11.57
C TRP A 62 13.70 -1.36 -10.83
N PRO A 63 12.37 -1.56 -10.83
CA PRO A 63 11.45 -0.62 -10.17
C PRO A 63 11.71 -0.50 -8.67
N TRP A 64 12.12 -1.59 -8.03
CA TRP A 64 12.41 -1.62 -6.60
C TRP A 64 13.73 -0.93 -6.23
N GLY A 65 14.68 -0.86 -7.16
CA GLY A 65 15.96 -0.17 -6.96
C GLY A 65 16.61 -0.45 -5.59
N VAL A 66 16.87 0.60 -4.82
CA VAL A 66 17.52 0.45 -3.50
C VAL A 66 16.60 -0.12 -2.41
N ALA A 67 15.28 -0.18 -2.63
CA ALA A 67 14.34 -0.74 -1.66
C ALA A 67 14.57 -2.23 -1.43
N LEU A 68 15.08 -2.99 -2.41
CA LEU A 68 15.44 -4.40 -2.20
C LEU A 68 16.54 -4.55 -1.14
N ARG A 69 17.56 -3.68 -1.18
CA ARG A 69 18.60 -3.67 -0.15
C ARG A 69 18.02 -3.32 1.23
N VAL A 70 17.10 -2.36 1.29
CA VAL A 70 16.40 -2.02 2.55
C VAL A 70 15.66 -3.23 3.10
N LEU A 71 14.96 -3.98 2.26
CA LEU A 71 14.25 -5.20 2.66
C LEU A 71 15.18 -6.34 3.07
N ASP A 72 16.32 -6.50 2.40
CA ASP A 72 17.34 -7.49 2.73
C ASP A 72 18.01 -7.19 4.08
N GLU A 73 18.40 -5.92 4.29
CA GLU A 73 19.04 -5.47 5.53
C GLU A 73 18.09 -5.51 6.73
N ALA A 74 16.83 -5.11 6.54
CA ALA A 74 15.84 -5.08 7.60
C ALA A 74 15.28 -6.46 7.94
N ALA A 75 15.31 -7.40 7.00
CA ALA A 75 14.77 -8.76 7.12
C ALA A 75 13.40 -8.81 7.84
N PRO A 76 12.39 -8.07 7.35
CA PRO A 76 11.07 -8.04 7.99
C PRO A 76 10.47 -9.45 8.02
N ASP A 77 9.75 -9.77 9.09
CA ASP A 77 9.05 -11.05 9.25
C ASP A 77 7.97 -11.22 8.19
N ILE A 78 7.30 -10.12 7.81
CA ILE A 78 6.20 -10.08 6.84
C ILE A 78 6.31 -8.85 5.95
N ARG A 79 6.18 -9.04 4.63
CA ARG A 79 6.13 -7.98 3.62
C ARG A 79 4.72 -7.86 3.05
N ILE A 80 4.05 -6.73 3.31
CA ILE A 80 2.67 -6.46 2.88
C ILE A 80 2.70 -5.30 1.88
N VAL A 81 2.13 -5.52 0.70
CA VAL A 81 2.05 -4.51 -0.37
C VAL A 81 0.61 -4.36 -0.85
N ASN A 82 0.14 -3.14 -1.12
CA ASN A 82 -1.07 -2.95 -1.93
C ASN A 82 -0.69 -3.02 -3.40
N LEU A 83 -1.14 -4.07 -4.09
CA LEU A 83 -0.94 -4.23 -5.52
C LEU A 83 -2.08 -3.52 -6.24
N GLU A 84 -1.85 -2.28 -6.62
CA GLU A 84 -2.83 -1.40 -7.26
C GLU A 84 -2.76 -1.48 -8.80
N THR A 85 -2.70 -2.71 -9.31
CA THR A 85 -2.69 -2.96 -10.75
C THR A 85 -3.34 -4.32 -11.04
N SER A 86 -3.96 -4.44 -12.20
CA SER A 86 -4.46 -5.73 -12.68
C SER A 86 -3.32 -6.52 -13.35
N VAL A 87 -3.11 -7.77 -12.92
CA VAL A 87 -2.13 -8.68 -13.54
C VAL A 87 -2.84 -9.58 -14.55
N THR A 88 -2.94 -9.12 -15.79
CA THR A 88 -3.87 -9.69 -16.76
C THR A 88 -3.50 -9.40 -18.20
N ARG A 89 -3.95 -10.28 -19.11
CA ARG A 89 -3.95 -10.10 -20.57
C ARG A 89 -5.34 -9.76 -21.09
N ALA A 90 -6.37 -9.76 -20.23
CA ALA A 90 -7.72 -9.37 -20.61
C ALA A 90 -7.74 -7.94 -21.17
N ASP A 91 -8.43 -7.75 -22.28
CA ASP A 91 -8.53 -6.51 -23.05
C ASP A 91 -9.76 -5.67 -22.67
N ALA A 92 -10.71 -6.25 -21.92
CA ALA A 92 -11.98 -5.63 -21.58
C ALA A 92 -11.87 -4.53 -20.53
N PHE A 93 -11.61 -3.29 -20.95
CA PHE A 93 -11.61 -2.11 -20.09
C PHE A 93 -12.92 -1.94 -19.31
N ALA A 94 -12.81 -1.68 -18.01
CA ALA A 94 -13.93 -1.32 -17.16
C ALA A 94 -14.63 -0.05 -17.70
N PRO A 95 -15.96 -0.09 -17.97
CA PRO A 95 -16.69 1.04 -18.51
C PRO A 95 -16.65 2.28 -17.59
N GLY A 96 -16.50 3.46 -18.19
CA GLY A 96 -16.58 4.74 -17.46
C GLY A 96 -15.39 5.06 -16.55
N LYS A 97 -14.39 4.17 -16.47
CA LYS A 97 -13.17 4.42 -15.71
C LYS A 97 -12.18 5.25 -16.53
N ALA A 98 -11.55 6.23 -15.89
CA ALA A 98 -10.68 7.21 -16.57
C ALA A 98 -9.23 6.75 -16.76
N VAL A 99 -8.70 5.92 -15.86
CA VAL A 99 -7.30 5.47 -15.82
C VAL A 99 -7.28 3.97 -15.63
N HIS A 100 -6.38 3.23 -16.29
CA HIS A 100 -6.34 1.78 -16.19
C HIS A 100 -4.91 1.27 -16.03
N TYR A 101 -4.68 0.37 -15.07
CA TYR A 101 -3.37 -0.23 -14.81
C TYR A 101 -3.38 -1.72 -15.16
N ARG A 102 -2.64 -2.05 -16.21
CA ARG A 102 -2.38 -3.44 -16.64
C ARG A 102 -0.90 -3.76 -16.49
N MET A 103 -0.59 -4.83 -15.79
CA MET A 103 0.70 -5.50 -15.83
C MET A 103 0.53 -6.83 -16.54
N HIS A 104 1.39 -7.13 -17.52
CA HIS A 104 1.36 -8.42 -18.19
C HIS A 104 1.79 -9.53 -17.21
N PRO A 105 1.09 -10.68 -17.12
CA PRO A 105 1.45 -11.76 -16.20
C PRO A 105 2.86 -12.32 -16.39
N GLY A 106 3.45 -12.18 -17.59
CA GLY A 106 4.86 -12.54 -17.86
C GLY A 106 5.88 -11.69 -17.10
N ASN A 107 5.47 -10.52 -16.58
CA ASN A 107 6.31 -9.62 -15.79
C ASN A 107 6.17 -9.84 -14.28
N LEU A 108 5.54 -10.93 -13.83
CA LEU A 108 5.29 -11.18 -12.41
C LEU A 108 6.57 -11.29 -11.58
N SER A 109 7.70 -11.62 -12.22
CA SER A 109 9.03 -11.58 -11.60
C SER A 109 9.39 -10.20 -11.03
N ALA A 110 8.87 -9.11 -11.61
CA ALA A 110 9.09 -7.75 -11.10
C ALA A 110 8.40 -7.54 -9.76
N LEU A 111 7.21 -8.11 -9.55
CA LEU A 111 6.55 -8.09 -8.24
C LEU A 111 7.28 -8.99 -7.24
N THR A 112 7.63 -10.21 -7.65
CA THR A 112 8.25 -11.19 -6.74
C THR A 112 9.70 -10.86 -6.38
N ALA A 113 10.34 -9.90 -7.06
CA ALA A 113 11.68 -9.42 -6.71
C ALA A 113 11.78 -8.94 -5.25
N ALA A 114 10.74 -8.27 -4.74
CA ALA A 114 10.66 -7.86 -3.33
C ALA A 114 10.23 -8.98 -2.37
N ARG A 115 9.86 -10.16 -2.91
CA ARG A 115 9.36 -11.32 -2.16
C ARG A 115 8.23 -10.94 -1.18
N PRO A 116 7.15 -10.28 -1.64
CA PRO A 116 6.02 -9.97 -0.77
C PRO A 116 5.37 -11.24 -0.23
N ASP A 117 4.95 -11.23 1.03
CA ASP A 117 4.22 -12.34 1.64
C ASP A 117 2.72 -12.22 1.37
N VAL A 118 2.22 -10.97 1.30
CA VAL A 118 0.81 -10.64 1.05
C VAL A 118 0.69 -9.51 0.04
N CYS A 119 -0.12 -9.72 -1.00
CA CYS A 119 -0.58 -8.69 -1.92
C CYS A 119 -2.03 -8.32 -1.60
N VAL A 120 -2.25 -7.10 -1.12
CA VAL A 120 -3.58 -6.54 -0.92
C VAL A 120 -4.14 -6.07 -2.25
N LEU A 121 -5.41 -6.39 -2.50
CA LEU A 121 -6.10 -6.16 -3.77
C LEU A 121 -7.37 -5.31 -3.62
N ALA A 122 -7.73 -4.91 -2.40
CA ALA A 122 -8.93 -4.10 -2.16
C ALA A 122 -8.71 -2.62 -2.51
N ASN A 123 -8.47 -2.35 -3.79
CA ASN A 123 -8.25 -1.02 -4.32
C ASN A 123 -9.12 -0.78 -5.55
N ASN A 124 -9.08 0.45 -6.06
CA ASN A 124 -9.86 0.85 -7.21
C ASN A 124 -9.27 0.34 -8.52
N HIS A 125 -8.11 -0.33 -8.61
CA HIS A 125 -7.48 -0.74 -9.88
C HIS A 125 -7.49 -2.25 -10.17
N VAL A 126 -7.91 -3.09 -9.23
CA VAL A 126 -7.92 -4.56 -9.40
C VAL A 126 -8.94 -5.09 -10.44
N LEU A 127 -9.94 -4.28 -10.81
CA LEU A 127 -11.02 -4.63 -11.74
C LEU A 127 -10.99 -3.77 -13.01
N ASP A 128 -9.86 -3.13 -13.31
CA ASP A 128 -9.69 -2.28 -14.50
C ASP A 128 -9.97 -3.01 -15.81
N PHE A 129 -9.77 -4.33 -15.82
CA PHE A 129 -10.08 -5.19 -16.97
C PHE A 129 -11.21 -6.20 -16.67
N GLY A 130 -12.14 -5.75 -15.83
CA GLY A 130 -13.33 -6.50 -15.45
C GLY A 130 -13.03 -7.79 -14.70
N ARG A 131 -14.07 -8.61 -14.53
CA ARG A 131 -14.01 -9.83 -13.70
C ARG A 131 -13.13 -10.92 -14.30
N ALA A 132 -12.98 -10.95 -15.62
CA ALA A 132 -12.02 -11.81 -16.29
C ALA A 132 -10.58 -11.41 -15.92
N GLY A 133 -10.28 -10.11 -15.90
CA GLY A 133 -9.00 -9.59 -15.45
C GLY A 133 -8.71 -9.87 -13.97
N LEU A 134 -9.71 -9.71 -13.10
CA LEU A 134 -9.59 -10.10 -11.69
C LEU A 134 -9.32 -11.61 -11.54
N ALA A 135 -10.01 -12.46 -12.30
CA ALA A 135 -9.79 -13.90 -12.25
C ALA A 135 -8.37 -14.29 -12.70
N GLU A 136 -7.85 -13.69 -13.78
CA GLU A 136 -6.46 -13.92 -14.22
C GLU A 136 -5.45 -13.36 -13.22
N THR A 137 -5.74 -12.21 -12.58
CA THR A 137 -4.92 -11.63 -11.51
C THR A 137 -4.80 -12.58 -10.33
N LEU A 138 -5.93 -13.02 -9.76
CA LEU A 138 -5.97 -13.98 -8.64
C LEU A 138 -5.25 -15.28 -9.01
N GLY A 139 -5.47 -15.80 -10.23
CA GLY A 139 -4.81 -17.00 -10.70
C GLY A 139 -3.30 -16.85 -10.87
N SER A 140 -2.82 -15.70 -11.35
CA SER A 140 -1.40 -15.42 -11.55
C SER A 140 -0.66 -15.30 -10.23
N LEU A 141 -1.22 -14.55 -9.27
CA LEU A 141 -0.66 -14.41 -7.92
C LEU A 141 -0.59 -15.76 -7.20
N ALA A 142 -1.68 -16.54 -7.24
CA ALA A 142 -1.73 -17.87 -6.61
C ALA A 142 -0.70 -18.84 -7.20
N ARG A 143 -0.52 -18.87 -8.54
CA ARG A 143 0.50 -19.72 -9.19
C ARG A 143 1.93 -19.36 -8.79
N SER A 144 2.18 -18.11 -8.41
CA SER A 144 3.47 -17.65 -7.89
C SER A 144 3.61 -17.80 -6.37
N GLY A 145 2.64 -18.45 -5.70
CA GLY A 145 2.68 -18.69 -4.26
C GLY A 145 2.40 -17.45 -3.40
N LEU A 146 1.93 -16.36 -4.01
CA LEU A 146 1.59 -15.12 -3.30
C LEU A 146 0.22 -15.25 -2.64
N ARG A 147 0.13 -14.89 -1.36
CA ARG A 147 -1.17 -14.77 -0.67
C ARG A 147 -1.80 -13.43 -1.01
N THR A 148 -3.12 -13.40 -1.06
CA THR A 148 -3.89 -12.19 -1.36
C THR A 148 -4.92 -11.91 -0.29
N ALA A 149 -5.29 -10.64 -0.14
CA ALA A 149 -6.41 -10.20 0.69
C ALA A 149 -7.20 -9.10 -0.03
N GLY A 150 -8.51 -9.03 0.22
CA GLY A 150 -9.31 -7.87 -0.20
C GLY A 150 -9.96 -7.94 -1.58
N ALA A 151 -9.69 -8.99 -2.36
CA ALA A 151 -10.46 -9.33 -3.53
C ALA A 151 -10.50 -10.86 -3.70
N GLY A 152 -11.58 -11.38 -4.28
CA GLY A 152 -11.80 -12.83 -4.35
C GLY A 152 -12.81 -13.23 -5.43
N ARG A 153 -13.00 -14.54 -5.59
CA ARG A 153 -13.99 -15.13 -6.52
C ARG A 153 -15.43 -14.98 -6.04
N ASP A 154 -15.60 -14.71 -4.74
CA ASP A 154 -16.85 -14.44 -4.05
C ASP A 154 -16.58 -13.59 -2.80
N ALA A 155 -17.64 -13.34 -2.01
CA ALA A 155 -17.53 -12.57 -0.77
C ALA A 155 -16.67 -13.28 0.31
N ASP A 156 -16.73 -14.61 0.41
CA ASP A 156 -15.98 -15.33 1.44
C ASP A 156 -14.48 -15.18 1.20
N GLU A 157 -14.03 -15.35 -0.05
CA GLU A 157 -12.63 -15.12 -0.43
C GLU A 157 -12.23 -13.64 -0.32
N ALA A 158 -13.07 -12.71 -0.78
CA ALA A 158 -12.71 -11.29 -0.79
C ALA A 158 -12.55 -10.70 0.62
N TYR A 159 -13.42 -11.09 1.56
CA TYR A 159 -13.41 -10.58 2.94
C TYR A 159 -12.58 -11.45 3.90
N ALA A 160 -12.05 -12.59 3.46
CA ALA A 160 -11.13 -13.40 4.26
C ALA A 160 -9.77 -12.70 4.43
N PRO A 161 -9.12 -12.83 5.60
CA PRO A 161 -7.77 -12.34 5.77
C PRO A 161 -6.76 -13.25 5.08
N ALA A 162 -5.65 -12.67 4.60
CA ALA A 162 -4.44 -13.45 4.40
C ALA A 162 -3.86 -13.80 5.78
N VAL A 163 -3.54 -15.08 5.98
CA VAL A 163 -3.04 -15.59 7.27
C VAL A 163 -1.61 -16.07 7.09
N PHE A 164 -0.69 -15.53 7.90
CA PHE A 164 0.71 -15.92 7.90
C PHE A 164 1.16 -16.37 9.30
N PRO A 165 1.60 -17.61 9.47
CA PRO A 165 2.09 -18.11 10.76
C PRO A 165 3.46 -17.52 11.11
N LEU A 166 3.66 -17.16 12.37
CA LEU A 166 4.95 -16.65 12.86
C LEU A 166 5.79 -17.75 13.52
N PRO A 167 7.12 -17.75 13.35
CA PRO A 167 8.00 -18.70 14.02
C PRO A 167 7.94 -18.65 15.55
N SER A 168 7.66 -17.47 16.11
CA SER A 168 7.51 -17.22 17.55
C SER A 168 6.22 -17.80 18.16
N GLY A 169 5.34 -18.37 17.34
CA GLY A 169 3.97 -18.69 17.70
C GLY A 169 3.05 -17.49 17.48
N GLY A 170 1.79 -17.76 17.11
CA GLY A 170 0.85 -16.72 16.65
C GLY A 170 0.86 -16.53 15.13
N ARG A 171 0.11 -15.54 14.65
CA ARG A 171 -0.10 -15.29 13.22
C ARG A 171 -0.20 -13.78 12.95
N VAL A 172 0.16 -13.38 11.73
CA VAL A 172 -0.26 -12.10 11.16
C VAL A 172 -1.49 -12.33 10.28
N LEU A 173 -2.56 -11.60 10.56
CA LEU A 173 -3.82 -11.60 9.84
C LEU A 173 -3.94 -10.28 9.08
N VAL A 174 -3.94 -10.33 7.75
CA VAL A 174 -4.08 -9.14 6.90
C VAL A 174 -5.47 -9.12 6.31
N PHE A 175 -6.33 -8.27 6.88
CA PHE A 175 -7.63 -7.93 6.31
C PHE A 175 -7.46 -6.75 5.37
N ALA A 176 -8.37 -6.63 4.40
CA ALA A 176 -8.32 -5.52 3.46
C ALA A 176 -9.72 -4.99 3.12
N LEU A 177 -9.80 -3.69 2.83
CA LEU A 177 -11.03 -3.03 2.40
C LEU A 177 -10.76 -1.91 1.41
N GLY A 178 -11.69 -1.74 0.47
CA GLY A 178 -11.70 -0.67 -0.52
C GLY A 178 -12.94 0.20 -0.34
N ALA A 179 -12.76 1.50 -0.15
CA ALA A 179 -13.85 2.42 0.14
C ALA A 179 -14.35 3.15 -1.11
N HIS A 180 -15.63 3.53 -1.11
CA HIS A 180 -16.18 4.39 -2.16
C HIS A 180 -15.42 5.72 -2.30
N SER A 181 -14.93 6.27 -1.19
CA SER A 181 -14.21 7.55 -1.15
C SER A 181 -12.95 7.57 -2.01
N SER A 182 -12.34 6.41 -2.26
CA SER A 182 -11.13 6.23 -3.09
C SER A 182 -11.46 5.71 -4.49
N GLY A 183 -12.70 5.90 -4.95
CA GLY A 183 -13.09 5.54 -6.31
C GLY A 183 -13.37 4.05 -6.54
N VAL A 184 -13.55 3.24 -5.48
CA VAL A 184 -14.05 1.86 -5.64
C VAL A 184 -15.58 1.90 -5.86
N PRO A 185 -16.10 1.48 -7.02
CA PRO A 185 -17.54 1.47 -7.28
C PRO A 185 -18.26 0.40 -6.45
N SER A 186 -19.50 0.66 -6.03
CA SER A 186 -20.32 -0.32 -5.30
C SER A 186 -20.56 -1.62 -6.11
N ASP A 187 -20.66 -1.52 -7.44
CA ASP A 187 -20.85 -2.69 -8.31
C ASP A 187 -19.63 -3.62 -8.36
N TRP A 188 -18.48 -3.18 -7.86
CA TRP A 188 -17.28 -4.01 -7.73
C TRP A 188 -17.28 -4.84 -6.45
N ALA A 189 -18.19 -4.58 -5.52
CA ALA A 189 -18.33 -5.38 -4.31
C ALA A 189 -18.53 -6.87 -4.64
N ALA A 190 -17.74 -7.70 -3.98
CA ALA A 190 -17.91 -9.14 -4.00
C ALA A 190 -19.26 -9.53 -3.37
N SER A 191 -19.87 -10.59 -3.88
CA SER A 191 -21.08 -11.21 -3.32
C SER A 191 -20.92 -12.72 -3.33
N GLU A 192 -21.87 -13.45 -2.73
CA GLU A 192 -21.85 -14.92 -2.68
C GLU A 192 -21.59 -15.59 -4.05
N ARG A 193 -22.08 -14.99 -5.15
CA ARG A 193 -21.96 -15.56 -6.50
C ARG A 193 -21.21 -14.67 -7.47
N ARG A 194 -20.45 -13.70 -6.98
CA ARG A 194 -19.77 -12.71 -7.82
C ARG A 194 -18.44 -12.34 -7.23
N SER A 195 -17.38 -12.49 -8.03
CA SER A 195 -16.05 -12.01 -7.69
C SER A 195 -16.06 -10.52 -7.39
N GLY A 196 -15.05 -10.01 -6.73
CA GLY A 196 -14.96 -8.57 -6.49
C GLY A 196 -14.10 -8.21 -5.30
N VAL A 197 -14.31 -6.98 -4.83
CA VAL A 197 -13.54 -6.35 -3.77
C VAL A 197 -14.27 -6.48 -2.42
N ALA A 198 -13.52 -6.58 -1.34
CA ALA A 198 -13.98 -6.32 0.02
C ALA A 198 -14.34 -4.84 0.17
N TYR A 199 -15.54 -4.49 -0.29
CA TYR A 199 -15.99 -3.12 -0.40
C TYR A 199 -16.60 -2.58 0.90
N VAL A 200 -16.38 -1.30 1.17
CA VAL A 200 -17.15 -0.52 2.15
C VAL A 200 -17.75 0.74 1.51
N PRO A 201 -19.05 1.01 1.68
CA PRO A 201 -19.71 2.16 1.06
C PRO A 201 -19.31 3.50 1.67
N GLY A 202 -18.83 3.50 2.91
CA GLY A 202 -18.36 4.69 3.60
C GLY A 202 -17.68 4.35 4.92
N LEU A 203 -16.99 5.32 5.48
CA LEU A 203 -16.23 5.21 6.73
C LEU A 203 -17.12 5.51 7.95
N SER A 204 -18.23 4.76 8.07
CA SER A 204 -19.19 4.90 9.17
C SER A 204 -18.84 3.99 10.36
N ALA A 205 -19.43 4.27 11.53
CA ALA A 205 -19.31 3.40 12.70
C ALA A 205 -19.81 1.97 12.41
N SER A 206 -20.96 1.83 11.74
CA SER A 206 -21.50 0.52 11.37
C SER A 206 -20.59 -0.28 10.41
N ALA A 207 -19.88 0.42 9.52
CA ALA A 207 -18.90 -0.21 8.66
C ALA A 207 -17.67 -0.67 9.47
N ALA A 208 -17.20 0.14 10.42
CA ALA A 208 -16.12 -0.24 11.33
C ALA A 208 -16.50 -1.47 12.17
N ASP A 209 -17.71 -1.49 12.74
CA ASP A 209 -18.24 -2.62 13.53
C ASP A 209 -18.25 -3.92 12.70
N ALA A 210 -18.62 -3.84 11.42
CA ALA A 210 -18.61 -5.00 10.52
C ALA A 210 -17.18 -5.53 10.25
N VAL A 211 -16.18 -4.64 10.14
CA VAL A 211 -14.78 -5.04 10.01
C VAL A 211 -14.27 -5.64 11.32
N VAL A 212 -14.52 -4.97 12.44
CA VAL A 212 -14.14 -5.41 13.79
C VAL A 212 -14.72 -6.79 14.12
N ARG A 213 -15.98 -7.04 13.78
CA ARG A 213 -16.60 -8.36 13.96
C ARG A 213 -15.84 -9.45 13.19
N ARG A 214 -15.48 -9.22 11.93
CA ARG A 214 -14.68 -10.19 11.13
C ARG A 214 -13.29 -10.42 11.72
N VAL A 215 -12.66 -9.35 12.21
CA VAL A 215 -11.38 -9.47 12.92
C VAL A 215 -11.56 -10.35 14.16
N GLY A 216 -12.58 -10.11 14.98
CA GLY A 216 -12.89 -10.89 16.18
C GLY A 216 -13.27 -12.35 15.91
N GLU A 217 -13.87 -12.66 14.76
CA GLU A 217 -14.19 -14.03 14.33
C GLU A 217 -12.94 -14.88 14.03
N THR A 218 -11.82 -14.23 13.63
CA THR A 218 -10.59 -14.94 13.22
C THR A 218 -9.45 -14.81 14.22
N LYS A 219 -9.31 -13.64 14.85
CA LYS A 219 -8.19 -13.27 15.72
C LYS A 219 -8.24 -14.05 17.02
N ARG A 220 -7.09 -14.59 17.42
CA ARG A 220 -6.86 -15.32 18.66
C ARG A 220 -5.76 -14.64 19.46
N ALA A 221 -5.58 -15.05 20.71
CA ALA A 221 -4.47 -14.58 21.53
C ALA A 221 -3.13 -14.87 20.83
N GLY A 222 -2.26 -13.85 20.75
CA GLY A 222 -0.97 -13.94 20.05
C GLY A 222 -1.02 -13.63 18.55
N ASP A 223 -2.19 -13.36 17.97
CA ASP A 223 -2.27 -12.88 16.59
C ASP A 223 -2.10 -11.35 16.51
N ILE A 224 -1.49 -10.88 15.43
CA ILE A 224 -1.46 -9.48 15.00
C ILE A 224 -2.43 -9.32 13.82
N ALA A 225 -3.38 -8.40 13.94
CA ALA A 225 -4.33 -8.03 12.92
C ALA A 225 -3.94 -6.70 12.27
N VAL A 226 -3.71 -6.75 10.96
CA VAL A 226 -3.50 -5.60 10.10
C VAL A 226 -4.77 -5.38 9.27
N VAL A 227 -5.28 -4.15 9.23
CA VAL A 227 -6.31 -3.75 8.26
C VAL A 227 -5.66 -2.84 7.24
N SER A 228 -5.55 -3.32 6.01
CA SER A 228 -5.14 -2.55 4.84
C SER A 228 -6.36 -1.88 4.22
N ALA A 229 -6.37 -0.55 4.20
CA ALA A 229 -7.53 0.21 3.77
C ALA A 229 -7.17 1.16 2.62
N HIS A 230 -7.86 1.00 1.50
CA HIS A 230 -7.77 1.90 0.37
C HIS A 230 -8.95 2.89 0.46
N TRP A 231 -8.67 4.16 0.78
CA TRP A 231 -9.69 5.12 1.20
C TRP A 231 -9.32 6.60 0.97
N GLY A 232 -10.28 7.49 1.19
CA GLY A 232 -10.05 8.94 1.17
C GLY A 232 -9.70 9.53 -0.20
N SER A 233 -9.38 10.82 -0.20
CA SER A 233 -8.92 11.58 -1.38
C SER A 233 -7.50 11.15 -1.77
N ASN A 234 -7.13 11.24 -3.05
CA ASN A 234 -5.74 11.03 -3.50
C ASN A 234 -4.78 12.15 -3.02
N TRP A 235 -5.30 13.34 -2.71
CA TRP A 235 -4.50 14.53 -2.38
C TRP A 235 -4.93 15.26 -1.10
N GLY A 236 -3.98 15.94 -0.46
CA GLY A 236 -4.19 16.73 0.75
C GLY A 236 -3.64 16.06 2.02
N TYR A 237 -3.16 16.86 2.98
CA TYR A 237 -2.63 16.36 4.26
C TYR A 237 -3.65 16.25 5.37
N ARG A 238 -4.82 16.89 5.23
CA ARG A 238 -5.85 16.86 6.27
C ARG A 238 -6.54 15.51 6.27
N VAL A 239 -6.40 14.76 7.36
CA VAL A 239 -7.17 13.54 7.61
C VAL A 239 -8.63 13.91 7.91
N PRO A 240 -9.62 13.44 7.12
CA PRO A 240 -11.03 13.65 7.38
C PRO A 240 -11.47 13.03 8.73
N ARG A 241 -12.44 13.67 9.42
CA ARG A 241 -12.87 13.24 10.77
C ARG A 241 -13.50 11.85 10.79
N ASP A 242 -14.23 11.50 9.74
CA ASP A 242 -14.80 10.17 9.53
C ASP A 242 -13.70 9.12 9.33
N GLN A 243 -12.68 9.41 8.53
CA GLN A 243 -11.51 8.53 8.38
C GLN A 243 -10.78 8.31 9.71
N ALA A 244 -10.51 9.37 10.47
CA ALA A 244 -9.88 9.26 11.80
C ALA A 244 -10.72 8.41 12.77
N ARG A 245 -12.03 8.70 12.89
CA ARG A 245 -12.94 7.92 13.75
C ARG A 245 -13.03 6.47 13.33
N PHE A 246 -13.04 6.19 12.03
CA PHE A 246 -13.07 4.84 11.51
C PHE A 246 -11.81 4.07 11.90
N ALA A 247 -10.63 4.67 11.69
CA ALA A 247 -9.35 4.07 12.09
C ALA A 247 -9.26 3.83 13.61
N HIS A 248 -9.72 4.78 14.44
CA HIS A 248 -9.80 4.61 15.90
C HIS A 248 -10.75 3.48 16.30
N ALA A 249 -11.93 3.40 15.68
CA ALA A 249 -12.89 2.33 15.94
C ALA A 249 -12.33 0.94 15.57
N LEU A 250 -11.54 0.84 14.49
CA LEU A 250 -10.83 -0.40 14.16
C LEU A 250 -9.84 -0.79 15.26
N VAL A 251 -9.02 0.15 15.73
CA VAL A 251 -8.04 -0.10 16.80
C VAL A 251 -8.75 -0.49 18.10
N ASP A 252 -9.81 0.23 18.47
CA ASP A 252 -10.62 -0.07 19.65
C ASP A 252 -11.29 -1.45 19.57
N GLY A 253 -11.63 -1.90 18.37
CA GLY A 253 -12.14 -3.24 18.09
C GLY A 253 -11.07 -4.34 17.97
N GLY A 254 -9.81 -4.03 18.25
CA GLY A 254 -8.73 -5.02 18.31
C GLY A 254 -7.88 -5.15 17.04
N VAL A 255 -7.93 -4.19 16.11
CA VAL A 255 -6.93 -4.06 15.04
C VAL A 255 -5.62 -3.51 15.63
N ASP A 256 -4.50 -4.10 15.25
CA ASP A 256 -3.18 -3.70 15.79
C ASP A 256 -2.43 -2.71 14.89
N VAL A 257 -2.65 -2.80 13.58
CA VAL A 257 -2.06 -1.88 12.60
C VAL A 257 -3.10 -1.52 11.55
N VAL A 258 -3.25 -0.22 11.29
CA VAL A 258 -4.03 0.30 10.16
C VAL A 258 -3.07 0.78 9.08
N HIS A 259 -3.18 0.21 7.89
CA HIS A 259 -2.31 0.46 6.74
C HIS A 259 -3.14 1.14 5.64
N GLY A 260 -3.12 2.47 5.59
CA GLY A 260 -3.91 3.28 4.66
C GLY A 260 -3.20 3.58 3.33
N HIS A 261 -3.97 3.66 2.24
CA HIS A 261 -3.50 3.81 0.85
C HIS A 261 -4.36 4.80 0.05
N SER A 262 -4.17 4.87 -1.27
CA SER A 262 -4.87 5.72 -2.25
C SER A 262 -4.31 7.13 -2.38
N SER A 263 -3.71 7.67 -1.32
CA SER A 263 -3.01 8.95 -1.44
C SER A 263 -1.73 8.78 -2.25
N HIS A 264 -1.49 9.61 -3.26
CA HIS A 264 -0.27 9.56 -4.07
C HIS A 264 0.97 10.15 -3.37
N HIS A 265 0.82 10.53 -2.10
CA HIS A 265 1.88 11.03 -1.24
C HIS A 265 1.69 10.50 0.19
N PRO A 266 2.78 10.34 0.98
CA PRO A 266 2.66 9.99 2.39
C PRO A 266 1.82 11.01 3.18
N ARG A 267 1.03 10.49 4.12
CA ARG A 267 0.17 11.25 5.04
C ARG A 267 0.54 11.00 6.49
N THR A 268 -0.20 11.66 7.38
CA THR A 268 -0.12 11.55 8.84
C THR A 268 0.16 10.11 9.31
N VAL A 269 1.23 9.99 10.08
CA VAL A 269 1.49 8.84 10.95
C VAL A 269 0.85 9.16 12.30
N GLU A 270 0.15 8.19 12.87
CA GLU A 270 -0.49 8.33 14.17
C GLU A 270 -0.23 7.09 15.03
N VAL A 271 0.01 7.31 16.32
CA VAL A 271 0.04 6.25 17.32
C VAL A 271 -1.14 6.43 18.27
N TYR A 272 -2.19 5.64 18.04
CA TYR A 272 -3.41 5.67 18.82
C TYR A 272 -3.47 4.47 19.77
N ARG A 273 -3.53 4.73 21.09
CA ARG A 273 -3.50 3.67 22.13
C ARG A 273 -2.33 2.69 21.98
N GLY A 274 -1.18 3.21 21.54
CA GLY A 274 0.03 2.42 21.28
C GLY A 274 0.00 1.57 20.00
N ARG A 275 -1.00 1.76 19.13
CA ARG A 275 -1.15 1.06 17.84
C ARG A 275 -0.87 1.99 16.68
N LEU A 276 -0.30 1.44 15.61
CA LEU A 276 0.09 2.22 14.45
C LEU A 276 -1.10 2.46 13.53
N ILE A 277 -1.31 3.71 13.13
CA ILE A 277 -2.21 4.10 12.07
C ILE A 277 -1.42 4.90 11.03
N LEU A 278 -1.30 4.34 9.83
CA LEU A 278 -0.82 5.04 8.65
C LEU A 278 -2.04 5.51 7.86
N HIS A 279 -2.32 6.82 7.83
CA HIS A 279 -3.55 7.33 7.19
C HIS A 279 -3.51 7.29 5.65
N GLY A 280 -2.32 7.20 5.08
CA GLY A 280 -2.06 7.11 3.64
C GLY A 280 -0.55 6.97 3.41
N CYS A 281 -0.14 5.89 2.75
CA CYS A 281 1.28 5.55 2.59
C CYS A 281 1.95 6.16 1.35
N GLY A 282 1.22 6.85 0.48
CA GLY A 282 1.77 7.29 -0.81
C GLY A 282 1.66 6.18 -1.86
N ASP A 283 2.27 6.42 -3.02
CA ASP A 283 2.71 5.31 -3.88
C ASP A 283 4.13 4.90 -3.48
N LEU A 284 4.48 3.63 -3.70
CA LEU A 284 5.86 3.16 -3.63
C LEU A 284 6.44 2.97 -5.04
N ILE A 285 5.68 2.38 -5.96
CA ILE A 285 6.12 2.17 -7.35
C ILE A 285 4.98 2.58 -8.27
N ASP A 286 5.30 3.41 -9.23
CA ASP A 286 4.45 3.79 -10.35
C ASP A 286 5.32 4.34 -11.50
N ASP A 287 4.66 4.89 -12.52
CA ASP A 287 5.24 5.39 -13.75
C ASP A 287 5.17 6.93 -13.90
N TYR A 288 4.94 7.65 -12.81
CA TYR A 288 5.03 9.12 -12.79
C TYR A 288 5.99 9.63 -11.72
N GLU A 289 6.88 10.55 -12.11
CA GLU A 289 7.86 11.20 -11.22
C GLU A 289 7.33 12.54 -10.71
N GLY A 290 6.07 12.54 -10.30
CA GLY A 290 5.28 13.73 -9.98
C GLY A 290 4.06 13.88 -10.90
N ILE A 291 3.00 14.48 -10.37
CA ILE A 291 1.75 14.73 -11.08
C ILE A 291 1.57 16.24 -11.19
N THR A 292 1.45 16.74 -12.43
CA THR A 292 1.32 18.17 -12.69
C THR A 292 0.09 18.76 -11.98
N GLY A 293 0.27 19.90 -11.33
CA GLY A 293 -0.76 20.57 -10.52
C GLY A 293 -0.83 20.09 -9.06
N TYR A 294 -0.01 19.09 -8.69
CA TYR A 294 0.09 18.53 -7.34
C TYR A 294 1.53 18.50 -6.83
N GLU A 295 2.42 19.32 -7.40
CA GLU A 295 3.85 19.35 -7.08
C GLU A 295 4.12 19.66 -5.60
N GLU A 296 3.23 20.40 -4.94
CA GLU A 296 3.30 20.72 -3.50
C GLU A 296 3.28 19.48 -2.59
N TYR A 297 2.75 18.35 -3.09
CA TYR A 297 2.67 17.10 -2.34
C TYR A 297 3.91 16.23 -2.51
N ARG A 298 4.81 16.56 -3.45
CA ARG A 298 6.04 15.81 -3.74
C ARG A 298 5.79 14.30 -3.87
N GLY A 299 4.85 13.94 -4.75
CA GLY A 299 4.52 12.54 -5.02
C GLY A 299 5.74 11.70 -5.42
N ASP A 300 6.80 12.31 -5.96
CA ASP A 300 8.07 11.64 -6.25
C ASP A 300 8.78 11.07 -5.00
N LEU A 301 8.49 11.57 -3.80
CA LEU A 301 9.09 11.10 -2.55
C LEU A 301 8.26 9.96 -1.93
N ARG A 302 8.90 8.82 -1.71
CA ARG A 302 8.27 7.58 -1.25
C ARG A 302 8.83 7.17 0.11
N LEU A 303 8.08 6.32 0.82
CA LEU A 303 8.51 5.75 2.10
C LEU A 303 8.37 4.23 2.11
N ALA A 304 9.44 3.56 2.53
CA ALA A 304 9.38 2.18 3.02
C ALA A 304 9.20 2.20 4.54
N PHE A 305 8.12 1.61 5.05
CA PHE A 305 7.81 1.58 6.48
C PHE A 305 8.19 0.22 7.06
N LEU A 306 9.00 0.22 8.12
CA LEU A 306 9.38 -0.94 8.91
C LEU A 306 8.78 -0.76 10.30
N ALA A 307 7.62 -1.37 10.53
CA ALA A 307 6.87 -1.27 11.77
C ALA A 307 7.14 -2.50 12.64
N THR A 308 7.82 -2.31 13.76
CA THR A 308 8.06 -3.37 14.74
C THR A 308 7.00 -3.30 15.84
N VAL A 309 6.29 -4.39 16.05
CA VAL A 309 5.22 -4.52 17.05
C VAL A 309 5.49 -5.69 18.00
N ALA A 310 5.00 -5.60 19.23
CA ALA A 310 5.10 -6.71 20.19
C ALA A 310 4.20 -7.88 19.76
N ALA A 311 4.75 -9.09 19.64
CA ALA A 311 4.10 -10.27 19.04
C ALA A 311 2.77 -10.67 19.71
N GLY A 312 2.62 -10.43 21.02
CA GLY A 312 1.41 -10.80 21.76
C GLY A 312 0.35 -9.70 21.88
N THR A 313 0.73 -8.44 21.68
CA THR A 313 -0.16 -7.30 21.94
C THR A 313 -0.35 -6.40 20.74
N GLY A 314 0.48 -6.50 19.69
CA GLY A 314 0.42 -5.60 18.55
C GLY A 314 0.77 -4.14 18.88
N ARG A 315 1.28 -3.85 20.09
CA ARG A 315 1.74 -2.51 20.47
C ARG A 315 2.98 -2.16 19.66
N LEU A 316 2.98 -0.98 19.03
CA LEU A 316 4.14 -0.45 18.31
C LEU A 316 5.32 -0.29 19.28
N THR A 317 6.46 -0.85 18.93
CA THR A 317 7.71 -0.71 19.67
C THR A 317 8.71 0.17 18.93
N ALA A 318 8.70 0.15 17.59
CA ALA A 318 9.50 1.03 16.75
C ALA A 318 8.82 1.21 15.39
N LEU A 319 8.99 2.39 14.79
CA LEU A 319 8.66 2.64 13.39
C LEU A 319 9.87 3.29 12.73
N ARG A 320 10.50 2.59 11.79
CA ARG A 320 11.55 3.13 10.92
C ARG A 320 10.96 3.39 9.54
N MET A 321 11.16 4.58 9.01
CA MET A 321 10.69 5.00 7.69
C MET A 321 11.89 5.36 6.84
N VAL A 322 12.08 4.67 5.72
CA VAL A 322 13.22 4.89 4.83
C VAL A 322 12.78 5.77 3.67
N PRO A 323 13.28 7.02 3.57
CA PRO A 323 12.92 7.94 2.50
C PRO A 323 13.60 7.57 1.18
N LEU A 324 12.78 7.46 0.15
CA LEU A 324 13.15 7.11 -1.22
C LEU A 324 12.65 8.17 -2.18
N ARG A 325 13.20 8.19 -3.39
CA ARG A 325 12.69 9.02 -4.49
C ARG A 325 12.48 8.15 -5.72
N ALA A 326 11.31 8.25 -6.33
CA ALA A 326 11.03 7.67 -7.63
C ALA A 326 11.73 8.50 -8.71
N ARG A 327 12.61 7.86 -9.48
CA ARG A 327 13.29 8.45 -10.63
C ARG A 327 13.66 7.37 -11.63
N ARG A 328 13.42 7.60 -12.92
CA ARG A 328 13.52 6.62 -14.01
C ARG A 328 12.71 5.35 -13.75
N MET A 329 11.48 5.51 -13.24
CA MET A 329 10.61 4.40 -12.81
C MET A 329 11.32 3.41 -11.87
N ARG A 330 12.19 3.93 -11.00
CA ARG A 330 13.03 3.18 -10.06
C ARG A 330 13.16 3.93 -8.75
N LEU A 331 13.24 3.19 -7.65
CA LEU A 331 13.51 3.76 -6.33
C LEU A 331 15.00 4.02 -6.12
N GLU A 332 15.35 5.29 -5.94
CA GLU A 332 16.66 5.79 -5.56
C GLU A 332 16.64 6.28 -4.10
N PRO A 333 17.79 6.37 -3.40
CA PRO A 333 17.85 7.02 -2.10
C PRO A 333 17.43 8.49 -2.23
N ALA A 334 16.56 8.97 -1.34
CA ALA A 334 16.18 10.37 -1.34
C ALA A 334 17.41 11.26 -1.00
N PRO A 335 17.72 12.31 -1.79
CA PRO A 335 18.74 13.29 -1.46
C PRO A 335 18.50 13.99 -0.11
N ALA A 336 19.54 14.59 0.47
CA ALA A 336 19.45 15.21 1.80
C ALA A 336 18.38 16.32 1.90
N GLU A 337 18.25 17.16 0.86
CA GLU A 337 17.23 18.21 0.78
C GLU A 337 15.81 17.62 0.79
N ASP A 338 15.59 16.61 -0.06
CA ASP A 338 14.31 15.89 -0.15
C ASP A 338 13.95 15.19 1.17
N ARG A 339 14.93 14.60 1.85
CA ARG A 339 14.74 14.04 3.20
C ARG A 339 14.37 15.11 4.20
N GLY A 340 15.01 16.28 4.16
CA GLY A 340 14.71 17.40 5.05
C GLY A 340 13.28 17.92 4.86
N TRP A 341 12.83 18.06 3.60
CA TRP A 341 11.46 18.44 3.28
C TRP A 341 10.44 17.40 3.77
N LEU A 342 10.70 16.12 3.52
CA LEU A 342 9.79 15.04 3.92
C LEU A 342 9.71 14.90 5.44
N LEU A 343 10.84 14.99 6.14
CA LEU A 343 10.91 15.01 7.60
C LEU A 343 10.08 16.16 8.18
N SER A 344 10.31 17.39 7.70
CA SER A 344 9.57 18.58 8.17
C SER A 344 8.08 18.46 7.92
N THR A 345 7.70 17.91 6.77
CA THR A 345 6.29 17.68 6.42
C THR A 345 5.67 16.65 7.33
N LEU A 346 6.27 15.46 7.48
CA LEU A 346 5.76 14.39 8.33
C LEU A 346 5.66 14.80 9.79
N ASP A 347 6.69 15.45 10.36
CA ASP A 347 6.67 15.92 11.74
C ASP A 347 5.58 16.99 11.96
N ARG A 348 5.29 17.82 10.96
CA ARG A 348 4.23 18.82 11.05
C ARG A 348 2.82 18.22 10.99
N ILE A 349 2.61 17.17 10.19
CA ILE A 349 1.26 16.62 9.93
C ILE A 349 0.92 15.40 10.79
N SER A 350 1.90 14.78 11.44
CA SER A 350 1.71 13.57 12.25
C SER A 350 1.20 13.92 13.64
N ASP A 351 0.30 13.10 14.19
CA ASP A 351 -0.34 13.34 15.48
C ASP A 351 0.15 12.33 16.54
N GLY A 352 0.35 12.82 17.76
CA GLY A 352 0.88 12.02 18.87
C GLY A 352 2.34 11.57 18.74
N VAL A 353 3.00 11.83 17.60
CA VAL A 353 4.40 11.44 17.35
C VAL A 353 5.26 12.57 16.82
N ARG A 354 6.52 12.58 17.24
CA ARG A 354 7.60 13.40 16.66
C ARG A 354 8.32 12.52 15.67
N ILE A 355 8.57 13.05 14.47
CA ILE A 355 9.38 12.35 13.49
C ILE A 355 10.81 12.90 13.58
N ALA A 356 11.77 12.03 13.86
CA ALA A 356 13.18 12.36 13.99
C ALA A 356 13.97 11.64 12.89
N GLN A 357 15.09 12.23 12.47
CA GLN A 357 16.00 11.60 11.53
C GLN A 357 17.12 10.86 12.25
N GLU A 358 17.36 9.63 11.84
CA GLU A 358 18.42 8.75 12.30
C GLU A 358 19.74 9.02 11.56
N PRO A 359 20.90 8.61 12.11
CA PRO A 359 22.21 8.80 11.47
C PRO A 359 22.33 8.20 10.06
N ASP A 360 21.58 7.13 9.78
CA ASP A 360 21.54 6.47 8.47
C ASP A 360 20.64 7.19 7.44
N GLY A 361 19.99 8.29 7.85
CA GLY A 361 19.07 9.07 7.02
C GLY A 361 17.64 8.54 6.98
N SER A 362 17.33 7.43 7.65
CA SER A 362 15.95 7.00 7.90
C SER A 362 15.29 7.87 8.96
N PHE A 363 13.98 7.75 9.12
CA PHE A 363 13.22 8.46 10.14
C PHE A 363 12.66 7.49 11.18
N ALA A 364 12.62 7.92 12.43
CA ALA A 364 11.96 7.24 13.53
C ALA A 364 10.73 8.03 13.98
N ALA A 365 9.67 7.34 14.41
CA ALA A 365 8.55 7.96 15.11
C ALA A 365 8.70 7.76 16.63
N GLU A 366 8.82 8.86 17.35
CA GLU A 366 8.90 8.91 18.81
C GLU A 366 7.61 9.46 19.40
N PRO A 367 7.10 8.97 20.54
CA PRO A 367 5.95 9.59 21.20
C PRO A 367 6.23 11.06 21.51
N ARG A 368 5.32 11.98 21.18
CA ARG A 368 5.45 13.37 21.65
C ARG A 368 5.22 13.41 23.16
N PRO A 369 6.15 13.99 23.96
CA PRO A 369 5.86 14.24 25.36
C PRO A 369 4.64 15.17 25.46
N TRP A 370 3.69 14.80 26.32
CA TRP A 370 2.47 15.56 26.52
C TRP A 370 2.82 17.00 26.99
N PRO A 371 2.35 18.06 26.32
CA PRO A 371 2.55 19.42 26.79
C PRO A 371 1.61 19.69 27.98
N GLY A 372 1.98 19.24 29.18
CA GLY A 372 1.13 19.45 30.37
C GLY A 372 1.48 18.68 31.63
N GLY A 373 2.77 18.36 31.85
CA GLY A 373 3.25 17.74 33.08
C GLY A 373 4.40 18.54 33.71
N GLY A 374 4.30 19.87 33.73
CA GLY A 374 5.15 20.73 34.55
C GLY A 374 4.32 21.19 35.75
N GLY A 375 4.74 20.79 36.95
CA GLY A 375 4.07 21.07 38.23
C GLY A 375 4.25 22.49 38.74
#